data_AF-A0A3M2UVB8-F1
#
_entry.id   AF-A0A3M2UVB8-F1
#
_cell.length_a   1.000
_cell.length_b   1.000
_cell.length_c   1.000
_cell.angle_alpha   90.00
_cell.angle_beta   90.00
_cell.angle_gamma   90.00
#
_symmetry.space_group_name_H-M   'P 1'
#
loop_
_entity.id
_entity.type
_entity.pdbx_description
1 polymer ?
#
loop_
_entity_poly.entity_id
_entity_poly.type
_entity_poly.pdbx_seq_one_letter_code
_entity_poly.pdbx_strand_id
1 'polypeptide(L)'
;VINGYLTMDTLGALVFGIVIVNAIRSRGVESPRLITRYAIIAGLIAGVGLALVYVSLFRLGSGSHAVAAGASNGAAVLHAYVQHTFGSLGSGFLAVLISLACLVTAVGLTCACAEYFAKVLPLSYRTLVIILAVFSLLVSNLGLTRLIQFSIPVLTAIYPPCIVLVALSFCKGLWQSQGRV
;
A
#
# COMPACT_ATOMS: atom_id res chain seq x y z
N VAL A 1 -13.91 -8.17 9.72
CA VAL A 1 -12.52 -8.63 9.98
C VAL A 1 -11.87 -9.24 8.75
N ILE A 2 -12.57 -10.08 7.97
CA ILE A 2 -12.01 -10.76 6.78
C ILE A 2 -11.63 -9.79 5.65
N ASN A 3 -12.39 -8.71 5.43
CA ASN A 3 -12.07 -7.71 4.38
C ASN A 3 -10.84 -6.84 4.70
N GLY A 4 -10.39 -6.79 5.96
CA GLY A 4 -9.13 -6.15 6.34
C GLY A 4 -7.91 -6.90 5.82
N TYR A 5 -8.03 -8.19 5.49
CA TYR A 5 -6.96 -8.95 4.82
C TYR A 5 -6.71 -8.47 3.39
N LEU A 6 -7.66 -7.77 2.78
CA LEU A 6 -7.58 -7.30 1.40
C LEU A 6 -7.06 -5.87 1.28
N THR A 7 -6.83 -5.17 2.40
CA THR A 7 -6.39 -3.77 2.34
C THR A 7 -4.95 -3.60 1.88
N MET A 8 -4.17 -4.69 1.76
CA MET A 8 -2.82 -4.72 1.18
C MET A 8 -1.79 -3.80 1.88
N ASP A 9 -2.20 -3.08 2.92
CA ASP A 9 -1.41 -2.07 3.63
C ASP A 9 -0.17 -2.66 4.29
N THR A 10 -0.24 -3.91 4.79
CA THR A 10 0.91 -4.58 5.44
C THR A 10 1.97 -5.00 4.42
N LEU A 11 1.55 -5.50 3.25
CA LEU A 11 2.44 -5.83 2.14
C LEU A 11 3.08 -4.57 1.57
N GLY A 12 2.28 -3.50 1.43
CA GLY A 12 2.77 -2.17 1.06
C GLY A 12 3.82 -1.66 2.04
N ALA A 13 3.56 -1.71 3.35
CA ALA A 13 4.51 -1.25 4.37
C ALA A 13 5.86 -1.99 4.32
N LEU A 14 5.86 -3.30 4.03
CA LEU A 14 7.10 -4.07 3.87
C LEU A 14 7.91 -3.62 2.65
N VAL A 15 7.27 -3.45 1.49
CA VAL A 15 7.93 -3.03 0.25
C VAL A 15 8.40 -1.59 0.33
N PHE A 16 7.54 -0.69 0.82
CA PHE A 16 7.87 0.72 1.01
C PHE A 16 8.89 0.97 2.12
N GLY A 17 8.97 0.08 3.12
CA GLY A 17 9.96 0.19 4.20
C GLY A 17 11.40 0.23 3.68
N ILE A 18 11.76 -0.63 2.73
CA ILE A 18 13.09 -0.63 2.11
C ILE A 18 13.36 0.68 1.34
N VAL A 19 12.35 1.19 0.61
CA VAL A 19 12.46 2.45 -0.13
C VAL A 19 12.65 3.64 0.81
N ILE A 20 11.87 3.70 1.90
CA ILE A 20 12.00 4.76 2.91
C ILE A 20 13.39 4.72 3.54
N VAL A 21 13.90 3.54 3.88
CA VAL A 21 15.26 3.37 4.42
C VAL A 21 16.33 3.80 3.42
N ASN A 22 16.21 3.42 2.14
CA ASN A 22 17.13 3.86 1.09
C ASN A 22 17.06 5.38 0.88
N ALA A 23 15.87 5.97 0.91
CA ALA A 23 15.65 7.41 0.75
C ALA A 23 16.19 8.24 1.92
N ILE A 24 16.15 7.71 3.14
CA ILE A 24 16.80 8.35 4.30
C ILE A 24 18.33 8.25 4.15
N ARG A 25 18.85 7.09 3.72
CA ARG A 25 20.29 6.90 3.50
C ARG A 25 20.83 7.80 2.38
N SER A 26 20.08 7.99 1.30
CA SER A 26 20.47 8.86 0.18
C SER A 26 20.52 10.35 0.55
N ARG A 27 19.93 10.75 1.68
CA ARG A 27 20.04 12.10 2.25
C ARG A 27 21.25 12.30 3.16
N GLY A 28 22.19 11.34 3.18
CA GLY A 28 23.45 11.43 3.94
C GLY A 28 23.35 10.96 5.40
N VAL A 29 22.25 10.32 5.79
CA VAL A 29 22.10 9.74 7.14
C VAL A 29 22.64 8.30 7.11
N GLU A 30 23.89 8.12 7.51
CA GLU A 30 24.54 6.79 7.49
C GLU A 30 24.38 6.01 8.80
N SER A 31 24.04 6.68 9.91
CA SER A 31 23.97 5.99 11.20
C SER A 31 22.65 5.20 11.35
N PRO A 32 22.71 3.88 11.60
CA PRO A 32 21.52 3.02 11.64
C PRO A 32 20.54 3.43 12.75
N ARG A 33 21.04 3.98 13.86
CA ARG A 33 20.19 4.49 14.96
C ARG A 33 19.37 5.72 14.54
N LEU A 34 19.96 6.64 13.76
CA LEU A 34 19.23 7.82 13.28
C LEU A 34 18.21 7.44 12.20
N ILE A 35 18.58 6.55 11.27
CA ILE A 35 17.64 6.05 10.24
C ILE A 35 16.39 5.47 10.90
N THR A 36 16.55 4.59 11.88
CA THR A 36 15.42 3.97 12.60
C THR A 36 14.60 5.01 13.35
N ARG A 37 15.23 5.97 14.04
CA ARG A 37 14.52 7.02 14.77
C ARG A 37 13.68 7.91 13.85
N TYR A 38 14.25 8.36 12.74
CA TYR A 38 13.53 9.18 11.77
C TYR A 38 12.42 8.40 11.07
N ALA A 39 12.66 7.14 10.71
CA ALA A 39 11.64 6.27 10.12
C ALA A 39 10.46 6.05 11.08
N ILE A 40 10.71 5.85 12.38
CA ILE A 40 9.66 5.68 13.39
C ILE A 40 8.83 6.97 13.54
N ILE A 41 9.47 8.14 13.64
CA ILE A 41 8.75 9.41 13.80
C ILE A 41 7.90 9.69 12.55
N ALA A 42 8.47 9.53 11.35
CA ALA A 42 7.75 9.71 10.10
C ALA A 42 6.59 8.70 9.97
N GLY A 43 6.83 7.44 10.34
CA GLY A 43 5.82 6.38 10.34
C GLY A 43 4.70 6.63 11.33
N LEU A 44 4.99 7.18 12.51
CA LEU A 44 3.97 7.51 13.51
C LEU A 44 3.05 8.64 13.02
N ILE A 45 3.64 9.70 12.44
CA ILE A 45 2.87 10.82 11.86
C ILE A 45 1.99 10.31 10.71
N ALA A 46 2.55 9.52 9.80
CA ALA A 46 1.81 8.94 8.69
C ALA A 46 0.71 7.97 9.17
N GLY A 47 1.00 7.15 10.18
CA GLY A 47 0.05 6.19 10.76
C GLY A 47 -1.13 6.86 11.43
N VAL A 48 -0.91 7.95 12.18
CA VAL A 48 -1.99 8.75 12.77
C VAL A 48 -2.86 9.37 11.69
N GLY A 49 -2.25 9.94 10.64
CA GLY A 49 -2.99 10.48 9.50
C GLY A 49 -3.84 9.43 8.79
N LEU A 50 -3.26 8.25 8.53
CA LEU A 50 -3.96 7.13 7.89
C LEU A 50 -5.11 6.62 8.76
N ALA A 51 -4.91 6.51 10.08
CA ALA A 51 -5.96 6.10 11.02
C ALA A 51 -7.15 7.08 11.01
N LEU A 52 -6.88 8.39 10.98
CA LEU A 52 -7.93 9.42 10.93
C LEU A 52 -8.74 9.32 9.62
N VAL A 53 -8.06 9.10 8.49
CA VAL A 53 -8.72 8.88 7.20
C VAL A 53 -9.56 7.60 7.22
N TYR A 54 -9.02 6.48 7.73
CA TYR A 54 -9.73 5.21 7.83
C TYR A 54 -10.98 5.30 8.71
N VAL A 55 -10.91 6.00 9.85
CA VAL A 55 -12.07 6.23 10.72
C VAL A 55 -13.13 7.08 10.00
N SER A 56 -12.71 8.11 9.26
CA SER A 56 -13.61 8.91 8.43
C SER A 56 -14.30 8.04 7.37
N LEU A 57 -13.54 7.23 6.62
CA LEU A 57 -14.09 6.31 5.62
C LEU A 57 -15.03 5.27 6.22
N PHE A 58 -14.73 4.75 7.41
CA PHE A 58 -15.58 3.79 8.11
C PHE A 58 -16.92 4.41 8.51
N ARG A 59 -16.93 5.65 9.01
CA ARG A 59 -18.17 6.40 9.30
C ARG A 59 -18.97 6.70 8.03
N LEU A 60 -18.31 6.96 6.91
CA LEU A 60 -18.97 7.15 5.61
C LEU A 60 -19.58 5.84 5.10
N GLY A 61 -18.89 4.72 5.28
CA GLY A 61 -19.35 3.38 4.91
C GLY A 61 -20.57 2.93 5.73
N SER A 62 -20.61 3.21 7.04
CA SER A 62 -21.74 2.83 7.89
C SER A 62 -23.04 3.58 7.54
N GLY A 63 -22.94 4.83 7.07
CA GLY A 63 -24.09 5.61 6.58
C GLY A 63 -24.56 5.24 5.17
N SER A 64 -23.76 4.47 4.41
CA SER A 64 -24.02 4.12 3.01
C SER A 64 -24.89 2.86 2.84
N HIS A 65 -25.16 2.10 3.91
CA HIS A 65 -25.94 0.86 3.86
C HIS A 65 -27.37 1.05 3.34
N ALA A 66 -27.98 2.23 3.49
CA ALA A 66 -29.32 2.54 2.98
C ALA A 66 -29.36 2.89 1.47
N VAL A 67 -28.22 3.27 0.88
CA VAL A 67 -28.14 3.80 -0.51
C VAL A 67 -27.42 2.82 -1.47
N ALA A 68 -26.63 1.88 -0.93
CA ALA A 68 -25.74 1.02 -1.69
C ALA A 68 -26.17 -0.46 -1.73
N ALA A 69 -27.48 -0.75 -1.80
CA ALA A 69 -28.00 -2.13 -1.86
C ALA A 69 -27.56 -2.95 -3.10
N GLY A 70 -26.89 -2.33 -4.09
CA GLY A 70 -26.43 -2.98 -5.33
C GLY A 70 -24.99 -2.65 -5.75
N ALA A 71 -24.17 -2.02 -4.90
CA ALA A 71 -22.81 -1.67 -5.27
C ALA A 71 -21.86 -2.89 -5.13
N SER A 72 -21.29 -3.31 -6.25
CA SER A 72 -20.44 -4.52 -6.34
C SER A 72 -18.99 -4.32 -5.88
N ASN A 73 -18.53 -3.08 -5.69
CA ASN A 73 -17.16 -2.77 -5.29
C ASN A 73 -17.03 -1.48 -4.46
N GLY A 74 -15.93 -1.34 -3.70
CA GLY A 74 -15.71 -0.21 -2.79
C GLY A 74 -15.56 1.15 -3.50
N ALA A 75 -15.03 1.17 -4.73
CA ALA A 75 -14.92 2.39 -5.53
C ALA A 75 -16.31 2.92 -5.96
N ALA A 76 -17.23 2.03 -6.35
CA ALA A 76 -18.61 2.38 -6.70
C ALA A 76 -19.40 2.84 -5.48
N VAL A 77 -19.19 2.25 -4.30
CA VAL A 77 -19.78 2.72 -3.03
C VAL A 77 -19.35 4.15 -2.74
N LEU A 78 -18.04 4.43 -2.83
CA LEU A 78 -17.49 5.76 -2.54
C LEU A 78 -17.97 6.80 -3.56
N HIS A 79 -17.99 6.44 -4.83
CA HIS A 79 -18.47 7.32 -5.90
C HIS A 79 -19.98 7.62 -5.76
N ALA A 80 -20.81 6.59 -5.50
CA ALA A 80 -22.25 6.76 -5.27
C ALA A 80 -22.53 7.65 -4.05
N TYR A 81 -21.76 7.48 -2.97
CA TYR A 81 -21.89 8.29 -1.77
C TYR A 81 -21.53 9.77 -2.03
N VAL A 82 -20.41 10.04 -2.71
CA VAL A 82 -20.00 11.42 -3.00
C VAL A 82 -20.96 12.09 -3.98
N GLN A 83 -21.48 11.35 -4.97
CA GLN A 83 -22.56 11.83 -5.82
C GLN A 83 -23.81 12.21 -5.02
N HIS A 84 -24.19 11.38 -4.04
CA HIS A 84 -25.39 11.63 -3.23
C HIS A 84 -25.21 12.77 -2.19
N THR A 85 -23.99 13.03 -1.73
CA THR A 85 -23.70 13.99 -0.66
C THR A 85 -23.23 15.35 -1.17
N PHE A 86 -22.48 15.38 -2.28
CA PHE A 86 -21.86 16.59 -2.84
C PHE A 86 -22.27 16.88 -4.29
N GLY A 87 -23.05 16.02 -4.95
CA GLY A 87 -23.45 16.17 -6.35
C GLY A 87 -22.29 16.00 -7.36
N SER A 88 -22.49 16.48 -8.58
CA SER A 88 -21.55 16.29 -9.70
C SER A 88 -20.18 16.96 -9.48
N LEU A 89 -20.14 18.10 -8.79
CA LEU A 89 -18.89 18.80 -8.41
C LEU A 89 -18.02 17.97 -7.46
N GLY A 90 -18.64 17.26 -6.50
CA GLY A 90 -17.91 16.41 -5.56
C GLY A 90 -17.30 15.17 -6.21
N SER A 91 -18.01 14.58 -7.18
CA SER A 91 -17.51 13.41 -7.92
C SER A 91 -16.28 13.73 -8.78
N GLY A 92 -16.26 14.90 -9.44
CA GLY A 92 -15.09 15.35 -10.18
C GLY A 92 -13.87 15.53 -9.28
N PHE A 93 -14.05 16.15 -8.12
CA PHE A 93 -12.98 16.31 -7.13
C PHE A 93 -12.47 14.96 -6.60
N LEU A 94 -13.39 14.03 -6.28
CA LEU A 94 -13.03 12.69 -5.83
C LEU A 94 -12.24 11.92 -6.91
N ALA A 95 -12.64 12.01 -8.17
CA ALA A 95 -11.94 11.36 -9.27
C ALA A 95 -10.49 11.86 -9.40
N VAL A 96 -10.27 13.17 -9.27
CA VAL A 96 -8.92 13.77 -9.28
C VAL A 96 -8.11 13.28 -8.07
N LEU A 97 -8.70 13.31 -6.87
CA LEU A 97 -8.04 12.87 -5.64
C LEU A 97 -7.62 11.40 -5.72
N ILE A 98 -8.53 10.51 -6.15
CA ILE A 98 -8.25 9.09 -6.32
C ILE A 98 -7.17 8.88 -7.39
N SER A 99 -7.24 9.61 -8.51
CA SER A 99 -6.23 9.52 -9.57
C SER A 99 -4.84 9.90 -9.06
N LEU A 100 -4.74 10.99 -8.29
CA LEU A 100 -3.49 11.41 -7.66
C LEU A 100 -2.97 10.38 -6.65
N ALA A 101 -3.87 9.84 -5.81
CA ALA A 101 -3.53 8.80 -4.84
C ALA A 101 -3.01 7.52 -5.53
N CYS A 102 -3.71 7.04 -6.56
CA CYS A 102 -3.27 5.88 -7.33
C CYS A 102 -1.96 6.14 -8.09
N LEU A 103 -1.76 7.35 -8.61
CA LEU A 103 -0.53 7.73 -9.31
C LEU A 103 0.67 7.69 -8.37
N VAL A 104 0.59 8.28 -7.17
CA VAL A 104 1.72 8.27 -6.22
C VAL A 104 2.03 6.84 -5.74
N THR A 105 1.02 6.01 -5.52
CA THR A 105 1.23 4.60 -5.16
C THR A 105 1.87 3.82 -6.31
N ALA A 106 1.41 4.00 -7.55
CA ALA A 106 1.99 3.36 -8.72
C ALA A 106 3.46 3.75 -8.93
N VAL A 107 3.78 5.05 -8.83
CA VAL A 107 5.15 5.56 -8.91
C VAL A 107 6.00 4.96 -7.79
N GLY A 108 5.49 4.95 -6.55
CA GLY A 108 6.20 4.41 -5.40
C GLY A 108 6.53 2.92 -5.53
N LEU A 109 5.56 2.07 -5.89
CA LEU A 109 5.80 0.64 -6.12
C LEU A 109 6.76 0.42 -7.28
N THR A 110 6.59 1.17 -8.38
CA THR A 110 7.44 1.01 -9.56
C THR A 110 8.90 1.34 -9.26
N CYS A 111 9.14 2.42 -8.50
CA CYS A 111 10.48 2.75 -8.00
C CYS A 111 11.04 1.66 -7.09
N ALA A 112 10.24 1.16 -6.14
CA ALA A 112 10.63 0.10 -5.21
C ALA A 112 11.07 -1.18 -5.94
N CYS A 113 10.24 -1.64 -6.88
CA CYS A 113 10.50 -2.81 -7.69
C CYS A 113 11.73 -2.59 -8.57
N ALA A 114 11.85 -1.45 -9.23
CA ALA A 114 12.99 -1.16 -10.09
C ALA A 114 14.30 -1.07 -9.30
N GLU A 115 14.32 -0.49 -8.09
CA GLU A 115 15.49 -0.51 -7.19
C GLU A 115 15.85 -1.93 -6.73
N TYR A 116 14.85 -2.74 -6.38
CA TYR A 116 15.07 -4.11 -5.94
C TYR A 116 15.64 -4.98 -7.07
N PHE A 117 15.01 -4.94 -8.25
CA PHE A 117 15.46 -5.70 -9.41
C PHE A 117 16.78 -5.19 -9.97
N ALA A 118 17.10 -3.90 -9.88
CA ALA A 118 18.42 -3.38 -10.27
C ALA A 118 19.56 -3.91 -9.37
N LYS A 119 19.26 -4.32 -8.12
CA LYS A 119 20.25 -4.95 -7.23
C LYS A 119 20.41 -6.46 -7.49
N VAL A 120 19.39 -7.11 -8.04
CA VAL A 120 19.33 -8.58 -8.22
C VAL A 120 19.64 -9.00 -9.66
N LEU A 121 19.29 -8.19 -10.65
CA LEU A 121 19.48 -8.44 -12.08
C LEU A 121 20.41 -7.39 -12.71
N PRO A 122 21.25 -7.76 -13.69
CA PRO A 122 22.09 -6.83 -14.45
C PRO A 122 21.30 -6.04 -15.52
N LEU A 123 20.07 -5.61 -15.19
CA LEU A 123 19.18 -4.88 -16.10
C LEU A 123 19.10 -3.39 -15.72
N SER A 124 18.98 -2.53 -16.73
CA SER A 124 18.86 -1.08 -16.50
C SER A 124 17.54 -0.73 -15.81
N TYR A 125 17.58 0.17 -14.82
CA TYR A 125 16.42 0.69 -14.11
C TYR A 125 15.31 1.18 -15.05
N ARG A 126 15.69 1.87 -16.14
CA ARG A 126 14.76 2.43 -17.12
C ARG A 126 13.98 1.34 -17.85
N THR A 127 14.62 0.21 -18.15
CA THR A 127 13.99 -0.93 -18.84
C THR A 127 12.98 -1.63 -17.92
N LEU A 128 13.33 -1.80 -16.64
CA LEU A 128 12.46 -2.42 -15.63
C LEU A 128 11.19 -1.60 -15.40
N VAL A 129 11.32 -0.28 -15.28
CA VAL A 129 10.17 0.64 -15.11
C VAL A 129 9.21 0.54 -16.31
N ILE A 130 9.74 0.53 -17.53
CA ILE A 130 8.92 0.44 -18.75
C ILE A 130 8.18 -0.90 -18.81
N ILE A 131 8.86 -2.01 -18.52
CA ILE A 131 8.23 -3.34 -18.50
C ILE A 131 7.10 -3.39 -17.46
N LEU A 132 7.35 -2.87 -16.25
CA LEU A 132 6.37 -2.87 -15.17
C LEU A 132 5.14 -2.01 -15.52
N ALA A 133 5.37 -0.84 -16.14
CA ALA A 133 4.30 0.06 -16.57
C ALA A 133 3.43 -0.56 -17.69
N VAL A 134 4.06 -1.17 -18.70
CA VAL A 134 3.35 -1.86 -19.80
C VAL A 134 2.56 -3.05 -19.26
N PHE A 135 3.15 -3.84 -18.36
CA PHE A 135 2.45 -4.94 -17.70
C PHE A 135 1.25 -4.44 -16.89
N SER A 136 1.40 -3.38 -16.11
CA SER A 136 0.31 -2.78 -15.34
C SER A 136 -0.83 -2.27 -16.24
N LEU A 137 -0.49 -1.68 -17.40
CA LEU A 137 -1.47 -1.19 -18.37
C LEU A 137 -2.25 -2.33 -19.05
N LEU A 138 -1.59 -3.45 -19.33
CA LEU A 138 -2.25 -4.67 -19.83
C LEU A 138 -3.18 -5.26 -18.76
N VAL A 139 -2.71 -5.38 -17.52
CA VAL A 139 -3.49 -5.92 -16.40
C VAL A 139 -4.70 -5.03 -16.06
N SER A 140 -4.55 -3.70 -16.17
CA SER A 140 -5.63 -2.75 -15.91
C SER A 140 -6.82 -2.91 -16.87
N ASN A 141 -6.59 -3.36 -18.11
CA ASN A 141 -7.64 -3.62 -19.10
C ASN A 141 -8.52 -4.85 -18.79
N LEU A 142 -8.13 -5.73 -17.88
CA LEU A 142 -8.90 -6.95 -17.52
C LEU A 142 -10.10 -6.68 -16.57
N GLY A 143 -10.22 -5.46 -16.04
CA GLY A 143 -11.34 -5.03 -15.19
C GLY A 143 -11.16 -5.34 -13.69
N LEU A 144 -11.52 -4.38 -12.84
CA LEU A 144 -11.26 -4.38 -11.39
C LEU A 144 -11.82 -5.62 -10.66
N THR A 145 -13.02 -6.08 -11.02
CA THR A 145 -13.66 -7.23 -10.35
C THR A 145 -12.91 -8.54 -10.60
N ARG A 146 -12.41 -8.76 -11.83
CA ARG A 146 -11.61 -9.94 -12.19
C ARG A 146 -10.24 -9.88 -11.51
N LEU A 147 -9.66 -8.68 -11.44
CA LEU A 147 -8.40 -8.42 -10.75
C LEU A 147 -8.53 -8.71 -9.25
N ILE A 148 -9.60 -8.27 -8.59
CA ILE A 148 -9.86 -8.57 -7.18
C ILE A 148 -10.05 -10.08 -6.95
N GLN A 149 -10.85 -10.76 -7.78
CA GLN A 149 -11.05 -12.21 -7.62
C GLN A 149 -9.78 -13.04 -7.81
N PHE A 150 -8.86 -12.59 -8.66
CA PHE A 150 -7.55 -13.23 -8.83
C PHE A 150 -6.56 -12.85 -7.72
N SER A 151 -6.60 -11.61 -7.24
CA SER A 151 -5.70 -11.13 -6.18
C SER A 151 -6.04 -11.72 -4.81
N ILE A 152 -7.30 -12.00 -4.49
CA ILE A 152 -7.72 -12.62 -3.22
C ILE A 152 -6.93 -13.92 -2.92
N PRO A 153 -6.94 -14.96 -3.79
CA PRO A 153 -6.24 -16.21 -3.50
C PRO A 153 -4.72 -16.03 -3.39
N VAL A 154 -4.15 -15.14 -4.21
CA VAL A 154 -2.71 -14.80 -4.16
C VAL A 154 -2.35 -14.11 -2.83
N LEU A 155 -3.16 -13.12 -2.38
CA LEU A 155 -2.95 -12.44 -1.11
C LEU A 155 -3.06 -13.41 0.07
N THR A 156 -4.06 -14.29 0.08
CA THR A 156 -4.23 -15.27 1.16
C THR A 156 -3.08 -16.28 1.24
N ALA A 157 -2.38 -16.54 0.14
CA ALA A 157 -1.19 -17.40 0.13
C ALA A 157 0.08 -16.68 0.64
N ILE A 158 0.23 -15.38 0.36
CA ILE A 158 1.41 -14.59 0.72
C ILE A 158 1.32 -14.01 2.15
N TYR A 159 0.12 -13.75 2.66
CA TYR A 159 -0.06 -13.16 3.98
C TYR A 159 0.51 -14.00 5.15
N PRO A 160 0.32 -15.32 5.22
CA PRO A 160 0.85 -16.15 6.31
C PRO A 160 2.38 -16.02 6.50
N PRO A 161 3.23 -16.15 5.45
CA PRO A 161 4.67 -15.92 5.61
C PRO A 161 5.00 -14.47 5.96
N CYS A 162 4.25 -13.47 5.46
CA CYS A 162 4.46 -12.07 5.86
C CYS A 162 4.19 -11.83 7.35
N ILE A 163 3.12 -12.40 7.91
CA ILE A 163 2.83 -12.32 9.35
C ILE A 163 3.94 -13.00 10.15
N VAL A 164 4.43 -14.16 9.69
CA VAL A 164 5.56 -14.85 10.33
C VAL A 164 6.84 -14.01 10.27
N LEU A 165 7.14 -13.34 9.17
CA LEU A 165 8.32 -12.45 9.06
C LEU A 165 8.22 -11.21 9.95
N VAL A 166 7.02 -10.63 10.08
CA VAL A 166 6.77 -9.52 11.01
C VAL A 166 6.91 -10.01 12.46
N ALA A 167 6.27 -11.12 12.81
CA ALA A 167 6.38 -11.73 14.13
C ALA A 167 7.84 -12.09 14.46
N LEU A 168 8.58 -12.68 13.53
CA LEU A 168 10.00 -12.97 13.67
C LEU A 168 10.84 -11.70 13.79
N SER A 169 10.53 -10.61 13.08
CA SER A 169 11.25 -9.35 13.21
C SER A 169 11.09 -8.73 14.59
N PHE A 170 9.90 -8.83 15.20
CA PHE A 170 9.67 -8.43 16.59
C PHE A 170 10.30 -9.41 17.60
N CYS A 171 10.21 -10.71 17.36
CA CYS A 171 10.84 -11.75 18.19
C CYS A 171 12.37 -11.79 18.06
N LYS A 172 12.96 -11.16 17.04
CA LYS A 172 14.42 -11.04 16.91
C LYS A 172 15.04 -10.22 18.05
N GLY A 173 14.27 -9.33 18.67
CA GLY A 173 14.65 -8.63 19.91
C GLY A 173 14.70 -9.53 21.14
N LEU A 174 13.89 -10.59 21.19
CA LEU A 174 13.93 -11.63 22.23
C LEU A 174 15.02 -12.68 21.95
N TRP A 175 15.35 -12.92 20.68
CA TRP A 175 16.37 -13.88 20.25
C TRP A 175 17.82 -13.33 20.31
N GLN A 176 17.99 -12.01 20.49
CA GLN A 176 19.30 -11.39 20.76
C GLN A 176 19.74 -11.48 22.23
N SER A 177 19.07 -12.27 23.07
CA SER A 177 19.68 -12.77 24.30
C SER A 177 20.67 -13.88 23.92
N GLN A 178 21.95 -13.52 23.91
CA GLN A 178 23.06 -14.39 23.51
C GLN A 178 23.10 -15.72 24.28
N GLY A 179 23.11 -16.82 23.53
CA GLY A 179 24.04 -17.92 23.81
C GLY A 179 25.20 -17.81 22.84
N ARG A 180 26.31 -17.16 23.25
CA ARG A 180 27.61 -17.30 22.59
C ARG A 180 28.08 -18.73 22.81
N VAL A 181 28.38 -19.44 21.72
CA VAL A 181 29.38 -20.52 21.69
C VAL A 181 30.34 -20.19 20.56
#